data_AF-A0A9W6YIS1-F1
#
_entry.id   AF-A0A9W6YIS1-F1
#
_cell.length_a   1.000
_cell.length_b   1.000
_cell.length_c   1.000
_cell.angle_alpha   90.00
_cell.angle_beta   90.00
_cell.angle_gamma   90.00
#
_symmetry.space_group_name_H-M   'P 1'
#
loop_
_entity.id
_entity.type
_entity.pdbx_description
1 polymer ?
#
loop_
_entity_poly.entity_id
_entity_poly.type
_entity_poly.pdbx_seq_one_letter_code
_entity_poly.pdbx_strand_id
1 'polypeptide(L)'
;MVGSESRKYPAPTCIDEYNKNMQGVDRLDPIRGRFSIADGHSFKRCHKQLALAMIDIARANAYLTRRLAKPDPLAWDPYRQFVTELASELMNGKWTEAPTDGRLMYGQQSGDANTMEAPLMSTSFQSRDEGSPTRKCSAVASKQIYDKKSRKRRRCIICRWEERYPTELTTYCLIHGVCPCREVHSHAPTAWMCPRDSWTCWDKFHLFHLPNKLCTGKLYPFTAG
;
A
#
# COMPACT_ATOMS: atom_id res chain seq x y z
N MET A 1 43.28 34.41 -26.86
CA MET A 1 42.17 33.53 -26.44
C MET A 1 41.53 32.96 -27.70
N VAL A 2 41.83 31.70 -28.04
CA VAL A 2 41.21 31.04 -29.20
C VAL A 2 39.84 30.52 -28.75
N GLY A 3 38.78 31.15 -29.22
CA GLY A 3 37.41 30.69 -29.00
C GLY A 3 37.19 29.38 -29.76
N SER A 4 36.68 28.36 -29.08
CA SER A 4 36.33 27.09 -29.72
C SER A 4 35.16 27.31 -30.68
N GLU A 5 35.42 27.27 -31.99
CA GLU A 5 34.36 27.24 -32.99
C GLU A 5 33.56 25.94 -32.89
N SER A 6 32.27 26.05 -32.52
CA SER A 6 31.37 24.89 -32.46
C SER A 6 30.93 24.51 -33.87
N ARG A 7 31.56 23.48 -34.44
CA ARG A 7 31.16 22.89 -35.72
C ARG A 7 29.97 21.95 -35.49
N LYS A 8 28.86 22.18 -36.22
CA LYS A 8 27.69 21.30 -36.23
C LYS A 8 27.84 20.26 -37.32
N TYR A 9 27.57 19.00 -36.98
CA TYR A 9 27.59 17.88 -37.93
C TYR A 9 26.19 17.29 -38.04
N PRO A 10 25.74 16.89 -39.25
CA PRO A 10 24.47 16.20 -39.41
C PRO A 10 24.56 14.83 -38.72
N ALA A 11 23.62 14.56 -37.81
CA ALA A 11 23.55 13.28 -37.14
C ALA A 11 23.02 12.20 -38.12
N PRO A 12 23.57 10.98 -38.10
CA PRO A 12 22.94 9.82 -38.70
C PRO A 12 21.49 9.67 -38.23
N THR A 13 20.59 9.18 -39.09
CA THR A 13 19.15 9.10 -38.81
C THR A 13 18.84 8.39 -37.49
N CYS A 14 19.55 7.30 -37.18
CA CYS A 14 19.37 6.57 -35.93
C CYS A 14 19.76 7.39 -34.68
N ILE A 15 20.77 8.25 -34.79
CA ILE A 15 21.23 9.12 -33.71
C ILE A 15 20.26 10.30 -33.55
N ASP A 16 19.74 10.84 -34.64
CA ASP A 16 18.74 11.91 -34.62
C ASP A 16 17.42 11.45 -33.97
N GLU A 17 16.92 10.26 -34.34
CA GLU A 17 15.74 9.65 -33.71
C GLU A 17 15.95 9.35 -32.22
N TYR A 18 17.13 8.87 -31.83
CA TYR A 18 17.48 8.65 -30.43
C TYR A 18 17.48 9.98 -29.66
N ASN A 19 18.18 10.99 -30.16
CA ASN A 19 18.28 12.31 -29.50
C ASN A 19 16.91 12.98 -29.33
N LYS A 20 15.98 12.76 -30.27
CA LYS A 20 14.60 13.26 -30.19
C LYS A 20 13.80 12.62 -29.05
N ASN A 21 14.02 11.33 -28.77
CA ASN A 21 13.17 10.52 -27.88
C ASN A 21 13.81 10.16 -26.53
N MET A 22 15.12 10.25 -26.36
CA MET A 22 15.85 9.83 -25.15
C MET A 22 15.53 10.66 -23.90
N GLN A 23 14.94 11.84 -24.08
CA GLN A 23 14.73 12.84 -23.01
C GLN A 23 13.54 12.52 -22.09
N GLY A 24 12.95 11.33 -22.18
CA GLY A 24 11.76 10.99 -21.38
C GLY A 24 12.00 11.14 -19.87
N VAL A 25 13.14 10.64 -19.38
CA VAL A 25 13.53 10.75 -17.97
C VAL A 25 13.85 12.20 -17.60
N ASP A 26 14.66 12.88 -18.43
CA ASP A 26 15.06 14.27 -18.19
C ASP A 26 13.88 15.26 -18.23
N ARG A 27 12.80 14.91 -18.93
CA ARG A 27 11.55 15.69 -18.93
C ARG A 27 10.69 15.42 -17.69
N LEU A 28 10.77 14.21 -17.13
CA LEU A 28 10.05 13.83 -15.91
C LEU A 28 10.75 14.33 -14.64
N ASP A 29 12.08 14.33 -14.62
CA ASP A 29 12.90 14.68 -13.45
C ASP A 29 12.59 16.08 -12.89
N PRO A 30 12.45 17.15 -13.70
CA PRO A 30 12.06 18.46 -13.23
C PRO A 30 10.66 18.49 -12.60
N ILE A 31 9.71 17.73 -13.15
CA ILE A 31 8.35 17.62 -12.61
C ILE A 31 8.38 16.91 -11.25
N ARG A 32 9.16 15.82 -11.13
CA ARG A 32 9.38 15.12 -9.86
C ARG A 32 10.02 16.06 -8.83
N GLY A 33 11.09 16.75 -9.23
CA GLY A 33 11.94 17.58 -8.37
C GLY A 33 11.26 18.82 -7.79
N ARG A 34 10.33 19.45 -8.52
CA ARG A 34 9.76 20.77 -8.16
C ARG A 34 9.11 20.84 -6.78
N PHE A 35 8.50 19.74 -6.33
CA PHE A 35 7.89 19.62 -5.00
C PHE A 35 8.44 18.40 -4.23
N SER A 36 9.64 17.94 -4.58
CA SER A 36 10.21 16.69 -4.08
C SER A 36 10.22 16.63 -2.55
N ILE A 37 9.63 15.59 -1.99
CA ILE A 37 9.70 15.32 -0.56
C ILE A 37 10.95 14.51 -0.22
N ALA A 38 11.52 13.78 -1.18
CA ALA A 38 12.76 13.04 -0.99
C ALA A 38 13.98 13.97 -0.92
N ASP A 39 14.07 14.99 -1.77
CA ASP A 39 15.30 15.79 -1.92
C ASP A 39 15.63 16.67 -0.70
N GLY A 40 14.63 17.04 0.12
CA GLY A 40 14.80 17.84 1.33
C GLY A 40 15.14 17.04 2.59
N HIS A 41 15.13 15.70 2.52
CA HIS A 41 15.30 14.84 3.68
C HIS A 41 16.44 13.86 3.46
N SER A 42 17.29 13.70 4.48
CA SER A 42 18.34 12.68 4.50
C SER A 42 18.10 11.74 5.68
N PHE A 43 18.06 10.43 5.39
CA PHE A 43 17.87 9.40 6.40
C PHE A 43 19.07 8.46 6.44
N LYS A 44 19.45 8.04 7.64
CA LYS A 44 20.45 6.95 7.85
C LYS A 44 20.02 5.63 7.21
N ARG A 45 18.73 5.44 6.97
CA ARG A 45 18.13 4.21 6.43
C ARG A 45 17.61 4.47 5.02
N CYS A 46 18.26 3.87 4.01
CA CYS A 46 17.94 4.08 2.59
C CYS A 46 16.48 3.75 2.21
N HIS A 47 15.84 2.81 2.89
CA HIS A 47 14.44 2.46 2.61
C HIS A 47 13.46 3.59 2.91
N LYS A 48 13.78 4.50 3.83
CA LYS A 48 12.95 5.69 4.09
C LYS A 48 13.06 6.68 2.94
N GLN A 49 14.28 6.89 2.45
CA GLN A 49 14.53 7.70 1.26
C GLN A 49 13.80 7.14 0.04
N LEU A 50 13.86 5.82 -0.15
CA LEU A 50 13.16 5.14 -1.23
C LEU A 50 11.64 5.31 -1.15
N ALA A 51 11.06 5.22 0.06
CA ALA A 51 9.63 5.41 0.24
C ALA A 51 9.19 6.84 -0.16
N LEU A 52 9.97 7.86 0.20
CA LEU A 52 9.71 9.23 -0.23
C LEU A 52 9.85 9.40 -1.74
N ALA A 53 10.90 8.83 -2.34
CA ALA A 53 11.10 8.86 -3.78
C ALA A 53 9.94 8.20 -4.55
N MET A 54 9.37 7.10 -4.02
CA MET A 54 8.18 6.47 -4.60
C MET A 54 6.96 7.39 -4.57
N ILE A 55 6.77 8.17 -3.50
CA ILE A 55 5.68 9.14 -3.41
C ILE A 55 5.89 10.27 -4.44
N ASP A 56 7.12 10.75 -4.61
CA ASP A 56 7.42 11.77 -5.63
C ASP A 56 7.13 11.28 -7.05
N ILE A 57 7.46 10.02 -7.37
CA ILE A 57 7.12 9.38 -8.64
C ILE A 57 5.60 9.26 -8.79
N ALA A 58 4.91 8.76 -7.77
CA ALA A 58 3.45 8.59 -7.80
C ALA A 58 2.73 9.92 -8.02
N ARG A 59 3.18 11.00 -7.36
CA ARG A 59 2.63 12.35 -7.54
C ARG A 59 2.83 12.87 -8.96
N ALA A 60 4.03 12.73 -9.52
CA ALA A 60 4.32 13.17 -10.88
C ALA A 60 3.43 12.41 -11.89
N ASN A 61 3.30 11.10 -11.73
CA ASN A 61 2.44 10.27 -12.59
C ASN A 61 0.95 10.62 -12.45
N ALA A 62 0.48 10.86 -11.22
CA ALA A 62 -0.89 11.27 -10.97
C ALA A 62 -1.21 12.63 -11.62
N TYR A 63 -0.28 13.58 -11.54
CA TYR A 63 -0.41 14.87 -12.22
C TYR A 63 -0.47 14.73 -13.75
N LEU A 64 0.44 13.95 -14.34
CA LEU A 64 0.45 13.72 -15.80
C LEU A 64 -0.84 13.04 -16.26
N THR A 65 -1.29 12.02 -15.52
CA THR A 65 -2.56 11.34 -15.80
C THR A 65 -3.75 12.29 -15.70
N ARG A 66 -3.79 13.15 -14.67
CA ARG A 66 -4.84 14.16 -14.53
C ARG A 66 -4.82 15.16 -15.67
N ARG A 67 -3.65 15.60 -16.14
CA ARG A 67 -3.52 16.50 -17.30
C ARG A 67 -4.02 15.88 -18.60
N LEU A 68 -3.80 14.57 -18.78
CA LEU A 68 -4.32 13.84 -19.94
C LEU A 68 -5.85 13.73 -19.89
N ALA A 69 -6.42 13.52 -18.71
CA ALA A 69 -7.87 13.38 -18.54
C ALA A 69 -8.64 14.72 -18.48
N LYS A 70 -8.04 15.75 -17.90
CA LYS A 70 -8.63 17.08 -17.69
C LYS A 70 -7.59 18.15 -18.05
N PRO A 71 -7.46 18.49 -19.33
CA PRO A 71 -6.58 19.57 -19.75
C PRO A 71 -7.14 20.90 -19.26
N ASP A 72 -6.34 21.63 -18.47
CA ASP A 72 -6.64 23.00 -18.04
C ASP A 72 -5.61 23.95 -18.65
N PRO A 73 -5.96 24.64 -19.76
CA PRO A 73 -5.04 25.54 -20.44
C PRO A 73 -4.92 26.93 -19.80
N LEU A 74 -5.79 27.28 -18.84
CA LEU A 74 -5.85 28.62 -18.25
C LEU A 74 -5.14 28.73 -16.90
N ALA A 75 -4.75 27.60 -16.30
CA ALA A 75 -4.02 27.60 -15.04
C ALA A 75 -2.61 28.20 -15.18
N TRP A 76 -2.32 29.24 -14.39
CA TRP A 76 -0.99 29.86 -14.33
C TRP A 76 0.09 28.93 -13.74
N ASP A 77 -0.29 28.07 -12.78
CA ASP A 77 0.58 27.03 -12.23
C ASP A 77 -0.21 25.75 -11.93
N PRO A 78 -0.52 24.93 -12.97
CA PRO A 78 -1.38 23.77 -12.84
C PRO A 78 -0.79 22.70 -11.91
N TYR A 79 0.55 22.64 -11.79
CA TYR A 79 1.18 21.64 -10.94
C TYR A 79 1.08 22.02 -9.46
N ARG A 80 1.33 23.29 -9.11
CA ARG A 80 1.16 23.74 -7.71
C ARG A 80 -0.28 23.60 -7.25
N GLN A 81 -1.24 23.98 -8.10
CA GLN A 81 -2.66 23.81 -7.80
C GLN A 81 -3.01 22.33 -7.56
N PHE A 82 -2.55 21.43 -8.42
CA PHE A 82 -2.72 20.00 -8.23
C PHE A 82 -2.19 19.49 -6.89
N VAL A 83 -0.97 19.90 -6.49
CA VAL A 83 -0.36 19.46 -5.23
C VAL A 83 -1.14 19.97 -4.02
N THR A 84 -1.60 21.22 -4.05
CA THR A 84 -2.42 21.80 -2.97
C THR A 84 -3.76 21.09 -2.82
N GLU A 85 -4.45 20.84 -3.94
CA GLU A 85 -5.71 20.09 -3.94
C GLU A 85 -5.50 18.66 -3.42
N LEU A 86 -4.46 17.96 -3.90
CA LEU A 86 -4.11 16.62 -3.45
C LEU A 86 -3.86 16.58 -1.94
N ALA A 87 -3.09 17.53 -1.40
CA ALA A 87 -2.84 17.62 0.04
C ALA A 87 -4.15 17.82 0.82
N SER A 88 -5.04 18.69 0.33
CA SER A 88 -6.35 18.92 0.96
C SER A 88 -7.24 17.68 0.94
N GLU A 89 -7.26 16.92 -0.16
CA GLU A 89 -8.06 15.70 -0.29
C GLU A 89 -7.56 14.60 0.65
N LEU A 90 -6.23 14.47 0.78
CA LEU A 90 -5.60 13.52 1.70
C LEU A 90 -5.90 13.85 3.16
N MET A 91 -5.80 15.11 3.56
CA MET A 91 -6.08 15.56 4.93
C MET A 91 -7.57 15.46 5.29
N ASN A 92 -8.45 15.79 4.34
CA ASN A 92 -9.91 15.78 4.56
C ASN A 92 -10.53 14.37 4.47
N GLY A 93 -9.74 13.33 4.22
CA GLY A 93 -10.23 11.96 4.14
C GLY A 93 -11.01 11.62 2.86
N LYS A 94 -11.14 12.54 1.90
CA LYS A 94 -11.88 12.32 0.63
C LYS A 94 -11.34 11.14 -0.19
N TRP A 95 -10.09 10.73 0.05
CA TRP A 95 -9.53 9.53 -0.54
C TRP A 95 -10.31 8.25 -0.19
N THR A 96 -11.09 8.21 0.91
CA THR A 96 -11.95 7.05 1.23
C THR A 96 -13.13 6.91 0.30
N GLU A 97 -13.50 7.97 -0.41
CA GLU A 97 -14.59 7.99 -1.39
C GLU A 97 -14.11 7.59 -2.80
N ALA A 98 -12.80 7.42 -2.99
CA ALA A 98 -12.25 6.97 -4.25
C ALA A 98 -12.77 5.54 -4.58
N PRO A 99 -13.14 5.27 -5.84
CA PRO A 99 -13.61 3.94 -6.24
C PRO A 99 -12.61 2.86 -5.81
N THR A 100 -13.08 1.88 -5.03
CA THR A 100 -12.26 0.78 -4.52
C THR A 100 -11.77 -0.12 -5.67
N ASP A 101 -10.52 0.09 -6.11
CA ASP A 101 -9.57 -0.78 -6.84
C ASP A 101 -10.05 -1.71 -8.00
N GLY A 102 -11.33 -1.75 -8.35
CA GLY A 102 -11.88 -2.63 -9.38
C GLY A 102 -11.91 -2.01 -10.78
N ARG A 103 -11.39 -0.78 -10.96
CA ARG A 103 -11.57 -0.01 -12.21
C ARG A 103 -10.34 0.82 -12.60
N LEU A 104 -9.15 0.28 -12.47
CA LEU A 104 -8.02 0.76 -13.28
C LEU A 104 -8.21 0.27 -14.73
N MET A 105 -9.13 0.94 -15.45
CA MET A 105 -9.40 0.67 -16.86
C MET A 105 -8.25 1.22 -17.71
N TYR A 106 -7.23 0.40 -17.93
CA TYR A 106 -6.34 0.59 -19.06
C TYR A 106 -7.10 0.22 -20.34
N GLY A 107 -7.36 1.21 -21.19
CA GLY A 107 -7.55 1.06 -22.65
C GLY A 107 -8.52 -0.03 -23.16
N GLN A 108 -9.72 0.43 -23.50
CA GLN A 108 -10.75 -0.16 -24.36
C GLN A 108 -10.32 -1.29 -25.32
N GLN A 109 -10.94 -2.48 -25.19
CA GLN A 109 -11.31 -3.30 -26.34
C GLN A 109 -12.83 -3.37 -26.41
N SER A 110 -13.36 -2.90 -27.54
CA SER A 110 -14.75 -2.98 -27.97
C SER A 110 -15.19 -4.43 -28.17
N GLY A 111 -16.33 -4.80 -27.59
CA GLY A 111 -17.04 -6.06 -27.81
C GLY A 111 -18.32 -6.10 -26.98
N ASP A 112 -19.46 -6.17 -27.65
CA ASP A 112 -20.81 -5.84 -27.20
C ASP A 112 -21.38 -6.54 -25.94
N ALA A 113 -22.23 -5.76 -25.25
CA ALA A 113 -23.50 -6.10 -24.57
C ALA A 113 -23.59 -7.31 -23.60
N ASN A 114 -23.81 -7.03 -22.31
CA ASN A 114 -25.18 -6.98 -21.77
C ASN A 114 -25.20 -6.43 -20.33
N THR A 115 -25.96 -5.35 -20.14
CA THR A 115 -26.28 -4.74 -18.85
C THR A 115 -27.32 -5.59 -18.12
N MET A 116 -27.04 -6.02 -16.89
CA MET A 116 -28.07 -6.30 -15.90
C MET A 116 -27.61 -5.77 -14.54
N GLU A 117 -28.22 -4.66 -14.14
CA GLU A 117 -28.15 -4.14 -12.77
C GLU A 117 -28.85 -5.12 -11.82
N ALA A 118 -28.28 -5.30 -10.63
CA ALA A 118 -28.95 -5.97 -9.51
C ALA A 118 -28.84 -5.11 -8.23
N PRO A 119 -29.87 -5.09 -7.37
CA PRO A 119 -30.22 -3.91 -6.59
C PRO A 119 -29.40 -3.75 -5.31
N LEU A 120 -29.22 -2.48 -4.91
CA LEU A 120 -28.88 -2.10 -3.55
C LEU A 120 -29.89 -2.71 -2.56
N MET A 121 -29.38 -3.45 -1.58
CA MET A 121 -30.09 -3.67 -0.31
C MET A 121 -29.23 -3.06 0.81
N SER A 122 -29.63 -1.86 1.21
CA SER A 122 -29.33 -1.33 2.54
C SER A 122 -29.82 -2.32 3.59
N THR A 123 -28.96 -2.76 4.49
CA THR A 123 -29.41 -3.40 5.73
C THR A 123 -28.70 -2.75 6.89
N SER A 124 -29.49 -2.00 7.63
CA SER A 124 -29.17 -1.30 8.86
C SER A 124 -28.42 -2.18 9.85
N PHE A 125 -27.48 -1.55 10.56
CA PHE A 125 -26.94 -2.04 11.82
C PHE A 125 -28.09 -2.44 12.75
N GLN A 126 -28.20 -3.73 13.04
CA GLN A 126 -28.84 -4.19 14.27
C GLN A 126 -27.81 -4.97 15.07
N SER A 127 -27.43 -4.37 16.19
CA SER A 127 -26.84 -5.05 17.33
C SER A 127 -27.77 -6.19 17.74
N ARG A 128 -27.32 -7.43 17.62
CA ARG A 128 -27.89 -8.57 18.33
C ARG A 128 -26.77 -9.32 19.00
N ASP A 129 -26.74 -9.13 20.31
CA ASP A 129 -26.09 -10.03 21.25
C ASP A 129 -26.98 -11.26 21.48
N GLU A 130 -26.32 -12.33 21.92
CA GLU A 130 -26.82 -13.64 22.38
C GLU A 130 -27.31 -14.67 21.33
N GLY A 131 -26.51 -15.74 21.17
CA GLY A 131 -26.96 -17.02 20.59
C GLY A 131 -26.03 -17.76 19.62
N SER A 132 -24.70 -17.77 19.86
CA SER A 132 -23.66 -18.71 19.35
C SER A 132 -24.11 -19.86 18.38
N PRO A 133 -23.42 -20.00 17.23
CA PRO A 133 -22.33 -20.96 17.21
C PRO A 133 -21.02 -20.17 17.33
N THR A 134 -20.38 -20.29 18.49
CA THR A 134 -19.03 -19.80 18.74
C THR A 134 -18.17 -20.28 17.59
N ARG A 135 -17.81 -19.37 16.68
CA ARG A 135 -16.82 -19.65 15.65
C ARG A 135 -15.52 -19.90 16.38
N LYS A 136 -15.29 -21.16 16.78
CA LYS A 136 -14.07 -21.57 17.48
C LYS A 136 -12.92 -21.39 16.50
N CYS A 137 -11.96 -20.57 16.90
CA CYS A 137 -10.75 -20.36 16.13
C CYS A 137 -10.01 -21.68 15.98
N SER A 138 -9.95 -22.19 14.76
CA SER A 138 -9.20 -23.39 14.42
C SER A 138 -7.80 -23.00 13.93
N ALA A 139 -6.80 -23.73 14.43
CA ALA A 139 -5.41 -23.53 14.10
C ALA A 139 -4.99 -24.52 13.00
N VAL A 140 -4.53 -23.99 11.88
CA VAL A 140 -3.92 -24.77 10.79
C VAL A 140 -2.45 -24.40 10.69
N ALA A 141 -1.56 -25.31 10.30
CA ALA A 141 -0.16 -24.96 10.11
C ALA A 141 -0.04 -23.90 9.00
N SER A 142 0.60 -22.75 9.27
CA SER A 142 0.69 -21.67 8.28
C SER A 142 1.45 -22.09 7.02
N LYS A 143 2.33 -23.10 7.12
CA LYS A 143 3.01 -23.73 5.98
C LYS A 143 2.03 -24.36 4.99
N GLN A 144 0.94 -24.98 5.45
CA GLN A 144 -0.07 -25.60 4.58
C GLN A 144 -0.88 -24.55 3.80
N ILE A 145 -1.14 -23.40 4.42
CA ILE A 145 -1.88 -22.28 3.79
C ILE A 145 -1.00 -21.49 2.80
N TYR A 146 0.30 -21.40 3.10
CA TYR A 146 1.23 -20.54 2.37
C TYR A 146 2.31 -21.30 1.62
N ASP A 147 2.08 -22.55 1.22
CA ASP A 147 3.13 -23.45 0.71
C ASP A 147 4.00 -22.80 -0.41
N LYS A 148 3.36 -22.08 -1.34
CA LYS A 148 4.01 -21.34 -2.45
C LYS A 148 4.30 -19.85 -2.16
N LYS A 149 3.94 -19.33 -0.98
CA LYS A 149 4.09 -17.90 -0.64
C LYS A 149 5.31 -17.65 0.25
N SER A 150 5.83 -16.42 0.19
CA SER A 150 7.00 -15.98 0.94
C SER A 150 6.86 -16.23 2.46
N ARG A 151 7.96 -16.68 3.09
CA ARG A 151 8.09 -16.84 4.55
C ARG A 151 7.69 -15.59 5.34
N LYS A 152 7.80 -14.40 4.71
CA LYS A 152 7.34 -13.12 5.27
C LYS A 152 5.87 -13.11 5.69
N ARG A 153 4.99 -13.85 4.99
CA ARG A 153 3.55 -13.95 5.32
C ARG A 153 3.24 -14.90 6.49
N ARG A 154 4.22 -15.70 6.92
CA ARG A 154 4.08 -16.67 8.02
C ARG A 154 4.62 -16.14 9.36
N ARG A 155 4.98 -14.86 9.43
CA ARG A 155 5.58 -14.27 10.64
C ARG A 155 4.55 -14.07 11.74
N CYS A 156 4.95 -14.37 12.96
CA CYS A 156 4.08 -14.20 14.13
C CYS A 156 3.65 -12.73 14.29
N ILE A 157 2.33 -12.48 14.23
CA ILE A 157 1.80 -11.12 14.37
C ILE A 157 2.02 -10.57 15.78
N ILE A 158 1.87 -11.40 16.82
CA ILE A 158 2.07 -10.99 18.21
C ILE A 158 3.54 -10.75 18.52
N CYS A 159 4.45 -11.61 18.05
CA CYS A 159 5.88 -11.34 18.21
C CYS A 159 6.28 -10.03 17.52
N ARG A 160 5.73 -9.75 16.32
CA ARG A 160 5.95 -8.47 15.65
C ARG A 160 5.35 -7.30 16.42
N TRP A 161 4.16 -7.48 16.99
CA TRP A 161 3.46 -6.46 17.76
C TRP A 161 4.21 -6.13 19.06
N GLU A 162 4.66 -7.14 19.80
CA GLU A 162 5.45 -7.00 21.02
C GLU A 162 6.95 -6.72 20.73
N GLU A 163 7.28 -6.20 19.54
CA GLU A 163 8.63 -5.83 19.08
C GLU A 163 9.73 -6.92 19.20
N ARG A 164 9.34 -8.19 19.19
CA ARG A 164 10.25 -9.34 19.17
C ARG A 164 10.61 -9.79 17.76
N TYR A 165 11.64 -10.61 17.64
CA TYR A 165 11.94 -11.32 16.40
C TYR A 165 10.76 -12.23 16.03
N PRO A 166 10.08 -12.02 14.89
CA PRO A 166 8.89 -12.79 14.55
C PRO A 166 9.26 -14.22 14.14
N THR A 167 8.73 -15.19 14.87
CA THR A 167 8.90 -16.60 14.51
C THR A 167 8.18 -16.94 13.20
N GLU A 168 8.78 -17.82 12.40
CA GLU A 168 8.23 -18.26 11.10
C GLU A 168 7.43 -19.57 11.21
N LEU A 169 7.56 -20.28 12.34
CA LEU A 169 6.75 -21.45 12.70
C LEU A 169 5.46 -20.99 13.38
N THR A 170 4.46 -20.66 12.57
CA THR A 170 3.18 -20.14 13.04
C THR A 170 2.01 -21.03 12.69
N THR A 171 0.94 -20.86 13.45
CA THR A 171 -0.37 -21.40 13.14
C THR A 171 -1.24 -20.30 12.53
N TYR A 172 -1.95 -20.60 11.46
CA TYR A 172 -2.92 -19.74 10.81
C TYR A 172 -4.30 -19.91 11.45
N CYS A 173 -4.93 -18.81 11.84
CA CYS A 173 -6.31 -18.77 12.28
C CYS A 173 -7.24 -18.56 11.09
N LEU A 174 -8.08 -19.55 10.76
CA LEU A 174 -8.98 -19.47 9.61
C LEU A 174 -10.04 -18.36 9.72
N ILE A 175 -10.45 -18.03 10.94
CA ILE A 175 -11.51 -17.02 11.19
C ILE A 175 -10.96 -15.59 11.13
N HIS A 176 -9.77 -15.37 11.67
CA HIS A 176 -9.18 -14.03 11.79
C HIS A 176 -8.08 -13.76 10.75
N GLY A 177 -7.70 -14.76 9.96
CA GLY A 177 -6.68 -14.65 8.92
C GLY A 177 -5.25 -14.43 9.43
N VAL A 178 -5.01 -14.49 10.74
CA VAL A 178 -3.71 -14.17 11.36
C VAL A 178 -2.81 -15.38 11.58
N CYS A 179 -1.49 -15.13 11.65
CA CYS A 179 -0.48 -16.14 11.96
C CYS A 179 0.13 -15.91 13.35
N PRO A 180 -0.45 -16.34 14.47
CA PRO A 180 0.25 -16.38 15.76
C PRO A 180 1.09 -17.67 15.91
N CYS A 181 2.22 -17.60 16.64
CA CYS A 181 2.98 -18.78 17.04
C CYS A 181 2.37 -19.44 18.30
N ARG A 182 2.78 -20.67 18.57
CA ARG A 182 2.41 -21.42 19.79
C ARG A 182 3.49 -21.38 20.87
N GLU A 183 4.46 -20.50 20.74
CA GLU A 183 5.52 -20.33 21.73
C GLU A 183 5.05 -19.44 22.87
N VAL A 184 5.49 -19.81 24.07
CA VAL A 184 5.36 -19.02 25.29
C VAL A 184 6.61 -18.14 25.40
N HIS A 185 6.41 -16.85 25.63
CA HIS A 185 7.50 -15.88 25.71
C HIS A 185 7.43 -15.13 27.04
N SER A 186 8.44 -15.35 27.89
CA SER A 186 8.61 -14.66 29.17
C SER A 186 9.35 -13.34 28.93
N HIS A 187 8.62 -12.22 28.99
CA HIS A 187 9.20 -10.88 28.96
C HIS A 187 8.50 -9.99 29.99
N ALA A 188 9.23 -9.00 30.51
CA ALA A 188 8.66 -8.00 31.40
C ALA A 188 7.51 -7.27 30.68
N PRO A 189 6.27 -7.31 31.22
CA PRO A 189 5.13 -6.72 30.56
C PRO A 189 5.22 -5.20 30.58
N THR A 190 5.03 -4.57 29.43
CA THR A 190 4.76 -3.13 29.34
C THR A 190 3.26 -2.86 29.31
N ALA A 191 2.83 -1.61 29.48
CA ALA A 191 1.42 -1.23 29.62
C ALA A 191 0.48 -1.67 28.47
N TRP A 192 1.03 -2.04 27.32
CA TRP A 192 0.31 -2.40 26.09
C TRP A 192 0.52 -3.88 25.68
N MET A 193 1.24 -4.65 26.50
CA MET A 193 1.48 -6.08 26.32
C MET A 193 0.55 -6.90 27.21
N CYS A 194 0.30 -8.15 26.82
CA CYS A 194 -0.43 -9.07 27.69
C CYS A 194 0.42 -9.36 28.94
N PRO A 195 -0.11 -9.14 30.16
CA PRO A 195 0.66 -9.36 31.40
C PRO A 195 0.87 -10.85 31.73
N ARG A 196 0.19 -11.74 31.01
CA ARG A 196 0.29 -13.19 31.21
C ARG A 196 1.44 -13.75 30.38
N ASP A 197 2.50 -14.13 31.06
CA ASP A 197 3.72 -14.73 30.51
C ASP A 197 3.54 -16.20 30.12
N SER A 198 2.66 -16.94 30.80
CA SER A 198 2.32 -18.35 30.53
C SER A 198 1.51 -18.59 29.24
N TRP A 199 1.08 -17.53 28.57
CA TRP A 199 0.21 -17.62 27.39
C TRP A 199 1.01 -17.65 26.09
N THR A 200 0.59 -18.51 25.16
CA THR A 200 1.16 -18.52 23.82
C THR A 200 0.73 -17.29 23.04
N CYS A 201 1.43 -16.95 21.95
CA CYS A 201 0.96 -15.87 21.07
C CYS A 201 -0.45 -16.14 20.49
N TRP A 202 -0.86 -17.40 20.34
CA TRP A 202 -2.22 -17.76 19.95
C TRP A 202 -3.25 -17.31 21.01
N ASP A 203 -2.97 -17.60 22.27
CA ASP A 203 -3.87 -17.29 23.38
C ASP A 203 -3.89 -15.78 23.63
N LYS A 204 -2.71 -15.13 23.63
CA LYS A 204 -2.60 -13.66 23.73
C LYS A 204 -3.41 -12.96 22.64
N PHE A 205 -3.38 -13.47 21.40
CA PHE A 205 -4.17 -12.87 20.31
C PHE A 205 -5.67 -12.96 20.59
N HIS A 206 -6.19 -14.17 20.85
CA HIS A 206 -7.64 -14.39 20.96
C HIS A 206 -8.25 -13.91 22.27
N LEU A 207 -7.50 -13.97 23.38
CA LEU A 207 -8.02 -13.68 24.72
C LEU A 207 -7.69 -12.27 25.21
N PHE A 208 -6.69 -11.61 24.64
CA PHE A 208 -6.25 -10.28 25.12
C PHE A 208 -6.21 -9.22 24.01
N HIS A 209 -5.50 -9.46 22.90
CA HIS A 209 -5.32 -8.42 21.89
C HIS A 209 -6.55 -8.18 21.02
N LEU A 210 -7.30 -9.24 20.69
CA LEU A 210 -8.51 -9.15 19.86
C LEU A 210 -9.67 -8.48 20.63
N PRO A 211 -10.01 -8.88 21.89
CA PRO A 211 -11.09 -8.23 22.65
C PRO A 211 -10.79 -6.75 22.95
N ASN A 212 -9.53 -6.43 23.28
CA ASN A 212 -9.11 -5.06 23.59
C ASN A 212 -8.83 -4.21 22.34
N LYS A 213 -9.04 -4.74 21.12
CA LYS A 213 -8.76 -4.08 19.83
C LYS A 213 -7.33 -3.54 19.69
N LEU A 214 -6.39 -4.12 20.44
CA LEU A 214 -5.00 -3.68 20.49
C LEU A 214 -4.25 -4.11 19.23
N CYS A 215 -4.50 -5.33 18.73
CA CYS A 215 -3.84 -5.84 17.54
C CYS A 215 -4.88 -6.06 16.42
N THR A 216 -5.08 -5.05 15.58
CA THR A 216 -5.88 -5.19 14.35
C THR A 216 -4.98 -5.70 13.23
N GLY A 217 -4.78 -7.01 13.19
CA GLY A 217 -4.17 -7.67 12.05
C GLY A 217 -5.07 -7.60 10.83
N LYS A 218 -5.13 -6.44 10.15
CA LYS A 218 -5.67 -6.39 8.78
C LYS A 218 -4.74 -7.23 7.89
N LEU A 219 -5.09 -8.49 7.69
CA LEU A 219 -4.57 -9.29 6.61
C LEU A 219 -5.58 -9.23 5.48
N TYR A 220 -5.09 -8.75 4.34
CA TYR A 220 -5.70 -8.71 3.03
C TYR A 220 -6.78 -9.79 2.86
N PRO A 221 -8.02 -9.43 2.43
CA PRO A 221 -9.05 -10.42 2.18
C PRO A 221 -8.54 -11.46 1.18
N PHE A 222 -8.66 -12.72 1.56
CA PHE A 222 -8.59 -13.86 0.67
C PHE A 222 -9.74 -13.71 -0.33
N THR A 223 -9.45 -13.32 -1.56
CA THR A 223 -10.34 -13.66 -2.69
C THR A 223 -10.07 -15.12 -3.02
N ALA A 224 -11.01 -15.98 -2.63
CA ALA A 224 -11.11 -17.31 -3.22
C ALA A 224 -11.58 -17.12 -4.67
N GLY A 225 -10.91 -17.81 -5.60
CA GLY A 225 -11.37 -17.93 -6.97
C GLY A 225 -12.62 -18.78 -7.09
#